data_AF-A0A2V9W0Y2-F1
#
_entry.id   AF-A0A2V9W0Y2-F1
#
_cell.length_a   1.000
_cell.length_b   1.000
_cell.length_c   1.000
_cell.angle_alpha   90.00
_cell.angle_beta   90.00
_cell.angle_gamma   90.00
#
_symmetry.space_group_name_H-M   'P 1'
#
loop_
_entity.id
_entity.type
_entity.pdbx_description
1 polymer ?
#
loop_
_entity_poly.entity_id
_entity_poly.type
_entity_poly.pdbx_seq_one_letter_code
_entity_poly.pdbx_strand_id
1 'polypeptide(L)' 'MALAAKAEANTERIGRPGDPCVMVIFGASGDLTRRKLIPALYNLGKNQLLSREFAVVGVAHDAMSTEEFRGKL' A
#
# COMPACT_ATOMS: atom_id res chain seq x y z
N MET A 1 -33.66 0.10 22.05
CA MET A 1 -32.84 -0.50 20.98
C MET A 1 -31.38 -0.35 21.39
N ALA A 2 -30.87 -1.22 22.28
CA ALA A 2 -30.24 -2.51 21.93
C ALA A 2 -29.17 -2.29 20.85
N LEU A 3 -27.94 -1.93 21.23
CA LEU A 3 -26.81 -2.78 21.67
C LEU A 3 -26.04 -3.40 20.49
N ALA A 4 -24.70 -3.27 20.60
CA ALA A 4 -23.62 -3.88 19.81
C ALA A 4 -23.33 -3.21 18.46
N ALA A 5 -22.11 -2.70 18.20
CA ALA A 5 -20.83 -3.27 18.58
C ALA A 5 -19.89 -2.23 19.25
N LYS A 6 -19.78 -2.31 20.58
CA LYS A 6 -18.51 -2.06 21.26
C LYS A 6 -17.68 -3.35 21.14
N ALA A 7 -16.39 -3.17 20.92
CA ALA A 7 -15.29 -4.14 21.00
C ALA A 7 -15.15 -5.12 19.83
N GLU A 8 -14.17 -4.86 18.95
CA GLU A 8 -12.92 -5.65 18.80
C GLU A 8 -11.87 -4.70 18.19
N ALA A 9 -10.64 -4.53 18.65
CA ALA A 9 -9.94 -4.83 19.87
C ALA A 9 -8.89 -3.72 19.98
N ASN A 10 -8.49 -3.38 21.20
CA ASN A 10 -7.28 -2.61 21.46
C ASN A 10 -6.05 -3.44 21.07
N THR A 11 -5.90 -3.78 19.79
CA THR A 11 -4.60 -4.10 19.22
C THR A 11 -3.90 -2.77 19.18
N GLU A 12 -2.88 -2.58 20.01
CA GLU A 12 -1.99 -1.44 19.89
C GLU A 12 -1.65 -1.29 18.41
N ARG A 13 -2.16 -0.24 17.77
CA ARG A 13 -1.79 0.04 16.39
C ARG A 13 -0.31 0.35 16.44
N ILE A 14 0.52 -0.58 15.96
CA ILE A 14 1.96 -0.33 15.87
C ILE A 14 2.15 0.73 14.79
N GLY A 15 2.16 2.00 15.21
CA GLY A 15 2.42 3.17 14.36
C GLY A 15 1.23 4.11 14.13
N ARG A 16 1.57 5.35 13.75
CA ARG A 16 0.65 6.35 13.18
C ARG A 16 0.71 6.30 11.65
N PRO A 17 -0.32 6.74 10.91
CA PRO A 17 -0.20 6.98 9.48
C PRO A 17 1.01 7.89 9.19
N GLY A 18 1.80 7.52 8.18
CA GLY A 18 2.87 8.38 7.68
C GLY A 18 2.33 9.71 7.12
N ASP A 19 3.20 10.71 7.03
CA ASP A 19 2.85 11.99 6.42
C ASP A 19 2.58 11.80 4.89
N PRO A 20 1.75 12.66 4.25
CA PRO A 20 1.51 12.60 2.81
C PRO A 20 2.81 12.61 2.00
N CYS A 21 3.00 11.65 1.10
CA CYS A 21 4.16 11.61 0.22
C CYS A 21 3.90 10.81 -1.06
N VAL A 22 4.75 11.03 -2.05
CA VAL A 22 4.82 10.22 -3.26
C VAL A 22 6.07 9.36 -3.20
N MET A 23 5.92 8.04 -3.29
CA MET A 23 7.03 7.10 -3.34
C MET A 23 7.32 6.70 -4.78
N VAL A 24 8.56 6.94 -5.24
CA VAL A 24 9.01 6.54 -6.57
C VAL A 24 9.75 5.21 -6.49
N ILE A 25 9.30 4.20 -7.23
CA ILE A 25 9.95 2.87 -7.29
C ILE A 25 10.62 2.71 -8.65
N PHE A 26 11.96 2.77 -8.67
CA PHE A 26 12.75 2.36 -9.82
C PHE A 26 12.88 0.84 -9.85
N GLY A 27 12.67 0.23 -11.02
CA GLY A 27 12.52 -1.22 -11.14
C GLY A 27 11.14 -1.70 -10.72
N ALA A 28 10.09 -0.93 -11.04
CA ALA A 28 8.72 -1.27 -10.68
C ALA A 28 8.26 -2.64 -11.24
N SER A 29 8.77 -3.07 -12.40
CA SER A 29 8.50 -4.39 -12.99
C SER A 29 9.32 -5.54 -12.39
N GLY A 30 10.24 -5.25 -11.47
CA GLY A 30 11.15 -6.24 -10.88
C GLY A 30 10.50 -7.18 -9.85
N ASP A 31 11.16 -8.32 -9.61
CA ASP A 31 10.66 -9.38 -8.71
C ASP A 31 10.45 -8.89 -7.27
N LEU A 32 11.36 -8.03 -6.77
CA LEU A 32 11.26 -7.47 -5.41
C LEU A 32 10.00 -6.61 -5.25
N THR A 33 9.68 -5.80 -6.27
CA THR A 33 8.50 -4.94 -6.25
C THR A 33 7.24 -5.78 -6.13
N ARG A 34 7.09 -6.80 -6.99
CA ARG A 34 5.94 -7.69 -6.99
C ARG A 34 5.82 -8.52 -5.71
N ARG A 35 6.93 -9.11 -5.23
CA ARG A 35 6.88 -10.11 -4.15
C ARG A 35 6.98 -9.53 -2.75
N LYS A 36 7.48 -8.30 -2.59
CA LYS A 36 7.74 -7.70 -1.28
C LYS A 36 7.20 -6.28 -1.15
N LEU A 37 7.56 -5.37 -2.05
CA LEU A 37 7.20 -3.96 -1.86
C LEU A 37 5.70 -3.73 -1.96
N ILE A 38 5.06 -4.20 -3.05
CA ILE A 38 3.61 -4.03 -3.23
C ILE A 38 2.81 -4.76 -2.13
N PRO A 39 3.10 -6.02 -1.75
CA PRO A 39 2.45 -6.65 -0.61
C PRO A 39 2.64 -5.90 0.72
N ALA A 40 3.82 -5.33 0.97
CA ALA A 40 4.07 -4.54 2.17
C ALA A 40 3.25 -3.24 2.18
N LEU A 41 3.21 -2.51 1.06
CA LEU A 41 2.40 -1.29 0.92
C LEU A 41 0.90 -1.60 1.03
N TYR A 42 0.45 -2.72 0.47
CA TYR A 42 -0.93 -3.20 0.64
C TYR A 42 -1.25 -3.43 2.13
N ASN A 43 -0.36 -4.10 2.87
CA ASN A 43 -0.55 -4.32 4.30
C ASN A 43 -0.58 -3.01 5.10
N LEU A 44 0.30 -2.05 4.78
CA LEU A 44 0.28 -0.72 5.39
C LEU A 44 -1.03 0.02 5.09
N GLY A 45 -1.51 -0.03 3.85
CA GLY A 45 -2.79 0.56 3.45
C GLY A 45 -3.98 -0.09 4.15
N LYS A 46 -4.02 -1.42 4.20
CA LYS A 46 -5.06 -2.20 4.91
C LYS A 46 -5.11 -1.86 6.40
N ASN A 47 -3.94 -1.64 7.02
CA ASN A 47 -3.82 -1.29 8.43
C ASN A 47 -3.98 0.22 8.70
N GLN A 48 -4.34 1.02 7.69
CA GLN A 48 -4.51 2.48 7.81
C GLN A 48 -3.23 3.19 8.29
N LEU A 49 -2.06 2.68 7.89
CA LEU A 49 -0.75 3.26 8.22
C LEU A 49 -0.16 4.10 7.08
N LEU A 50 -0.85 4.20 5.94
CA LEU A 50 -0.54 5.13 4.85
C LEU A 50 -1.50 6.32 4.91
N SER A 51 -0.99 7.51 4.59
CA SER A 51 -1.84 8.68 4.35
C SER A 51 -2.84 8.39 3.22
N ARG A 52 -4.03 9.00 3.28
CA ARG A 52 -5.00 8.98 2.17
C ARG A 52 -4.49 9.68 0.91
N GLU A 53 -3.48 10.53 1.07
CA GLU A 53 -2.81 11.28 0.01
C GLU A 53 -1.49 10.62 -0.43
N PHE A 54 -1.23 9.38 -0.01
CA PHE A 54 -0.07 8.61 -0.45
C PHE A 54 -0.24 8.14 -1.88
N ALA A 55 0.81 8.28 -2.69
CA ALA A 55 0.83 7.78 -4.06
C ALA A 55 2.14 7.03 -4.38
N VAL A 56 2.07 6.11 -5.35
CA VAL A 56 3.23 5.39 -5.87
C VAL A 56 3.41 5.75 -7.34
N VAL A 57 4.64 6.07 -7.72
CA VAL A 57 5.05 6.24 -9.12
C VAL A 57 6.05 5.13 -9.44
N GLY A 58 5.69 4.24 -10.37
CA GLY A 58 6.57 3.17 -10.84
C GLY A 58 7.39 3.61 -12.06
N VAL A 59 8.68 3.31 -12.06
CA VAL A 59 9.59 3.52 -13.20
C VAL A 59 10.22 2.17 -13.56
N ALA A 60 10.14 1.79 -14.83
CA ALA A 60 10.73 0.57 -15.37
C ALA A 60 11.19 0.78 -16.81
N HIS A 61 12.09 -0.07 -17.29
CA HIS A 61 12.57 -0.03 -18.67
C HIS A 61 11.54 -0.58 -19.67
N ASP A 62 10.65 -1.47 -19.23
CA ASP A 62 9.66 -2.10 -20.09
C ASP A 62 8.58 -1.08 -20.50
N ALA A 63 8.28 -0.99 -21.80
CA ALA A 63 7.14 -0.22 -22.28
C ALA A 63 5.85 -0.95 -21.86
N MET A 64 5.15 -0.40 -20.87
CA MET A 64 3.95 -0.99 -20.29
C MET A 64 2.97 0.10 -19.88
N SER A 65 1.68 -0.11 -20.13
CA SER A 65 0.64 0.78 -19.59
C SER A 65 0.47 0.60 -18.08
N THR A 66 -0.19 1.56 -17.43
CA THR A 66 -0.47 1.44 -15.99
C THR A 66 -1.41 0.27 -15.71
N GLU A 67 -2.35 0.00 -16.61
CA GLU A 67 -3.32 -1.08 -16.55
C GLU A 67 -2.63 -2.44 -16.68
N GLU A 68 -1.74 -2.58 -17.67
CA GLU A 68 -0.92 -3.80 -17.85
C GLU A 68 -0.04 -4.07 -16.64
N PHE A 69 0.55 -3.02 -16.05
CA PHE A 69 1.34 -3.16 -14.83
C PHE A 69 0.49 -3.67 -13.67
N ARG A 70 -0.70 -3.09 -13.46
CA ARG A 70 -1.63 -3.53 -12.40
C ARG A 70 -2.11 -4.97 -12.59
N GLY A 71 -2.27 -5.44 -13.83
CA GLY A 71 -2.64 -6.83 -14.12
C GLY A 71 -1.56 -7.86 -13.75
N LYS A 72 -0.31 -7.43 -13.51
CA LYS A 72 0.81 -8.29 -13.12
C LYS A 72 1.11 -8.30 -11.61
N LEU A 73 0.43 -7.44 -10.84
CA LEU A 73 0.55 -7.33 -9.38
C LEU A 73 -0.41 -8.31 -8.69
#